data_AF-A0A2V8K1L9-F1
#
_entry.id   AF-A0A2V8K1L9-F1
#
_cell.length_a   1.000
_cell.length_b   1.000
_cell.length_c   1.000
_cell.angle_alpha   90.00
_cell.angle_beta   90.00
_cell.angle_gamma   90.00
#
_symmetry.space_group_name_H-M   'P 1'
#
loop_
_entity.id
_entity.type
_entity.pdbx_description
1 polymer ?
#
loop_
_entity_poly.entity_id
_entity_poly.type
_entity_poly.pdbx_seq_one_letter_code
_entity_poly.pdbx_strand_id
1 'polypeptide(L)'
;KNELRKKIQSPPAPLFREVRELFLAKCKRDKRRQVRAIFEKESFGELERLITQKLLDVVKALAREELGRAKWLRIVARLSDRSYVQMRVAALEFLDTDVFNITPESCVAFLDPLIVSWDIDLASFGLQIVLNRRAAPSHLK
;
A
#
# COMPACT_ATOMS: atom_id res chain seq x y z
N LYS A 1 -33.29 -26.80 -19.15
CA LYS A 1 -33.47 -25.78 -18.08
C LYS A 1 -32.09 -25.29 -17.68
N ASN A 2 -31.72 -24.09 -18.13
CA ASN A 2 -30.44 -23.44 -17.84
C ASN A 2 -30.40 -23.01 -16.38
N GLU A 3 -29.58 -23.66 -15.55
CA GLU A 3 -29.23 -23.17 -14.22
C GLU A 3 -27.71 -23.06 -14.06
N LEU A 4 -27.11 -22.19 -14.87
CA LEU A 4 -25.82 -21.57 -14.55
C LEU A 4 -26.11 -20.14 -14.10
N ARG A 5 -26.70 -20.01 -12.91
CA ARG A 5 -26.73 -18.74 -12.20
C ARG A 5 -25.29 -18.38 -11.90
N LYS A 6 -24.80 -17.40 -12.65
CA LYS A 6 -23.56 -16.64 -12.43
C LYS A 6 -23.29 -16.58 -10.92
N LYS A 7 -22.19 -17.19 -10.47
CA LYS A 7 -21.55 -16.82 -9.21
C LYS A 7 -21.14 -15.36 -9.36
N ILE A 8 -22.08 -14.46 -9.08
CA ILE A 8 -21.77 -13.07 -8.83
C ILE A 8 -20.93 -13.13 -7.57
N GLN A 9 -19.60 -13.14 -7.73
CA GLN A 9 -18.68 -12.91 -6.63
C GLN A 9 -19.18 -11.63 -5.98
N SER A 10 -19.56 -11.73 -4.70
CA SER A 10 -19.90 -10.56 -3.90
C SER A 10 -18.82 -9.50 -4.13
N PRO A 11 -19.18 -8.21 -4.22
CA PRO A 11 -18.19 -7.15 -4.30
C PRO A 11 -17.17 -7.39 -3.19
N PRO A 12 -15.87 -7.39 -3.51
CA PRO A 12 -14.87 -7.71 -2.51
C PRO A 12 -14.98 -6.67 -1.39
N ALA A 13 -14.77 -7.13 -0.16
CA ALA A 13 -15.04 -6.33 1.03
C ALA A 13 -14.27 -5.00 0.96
N PRO A 14 -14.87 -3.88 1.41
CA PRO A 14 -14.16 -2.62 1.51
C PRO A 14 -12.84 -2.77 2.27
N LEU A 15 -11.81 -2.05 1.88
CA LEU A 15 -10.62 -1.94 2.74
C LEU A 15 -11.06 -1.51 4.13
N PHE A 16 -10.36 -2.03 5.14
CA PHE A 16 -10.49 -1.56 6.51
C PHE A 16 -10.41 -0.03 6.50
N ARG A 17 -11.33 0.61 7.20
CA ARG A 17 -11.41 2.08 7.28
C ARG A 17 -10.06 2.67 7.69
N GLU A 18 -9.36 1.97 8.58
CA GLU A 18 -8.03 2.30 9.07
C GLU A 18 -6.98 2.29 7.95
N VAL A 19 -6.97 1.27 7.08
CA VAL A 19 -6.08 1.20 5.91
C VAL A 19 -6.35 2.38 4.97
N ARG A 20 -7.62 2.68 4.71
CA ARG A 20 -8.02 3.82 3.88
C ARG A 20 -7.52 5.14 4.45
N GLU A 21 -7.68 5.36 5.75
CA GLU A 21 -7.20 6.58 6.39
C GLU A 21 -5.67 6.70 6.31
N LEU A 22 -4.93 5.59 6.43
CA LEU A 22 -3.48 5.58 6.25
C LEU A 22 -3.08 5.99 4.82
N PHE A 23 -3.79 5.51 3.79
CA PHE A 23 -3.54 5.92 2.41
C PHE A 23 -3.87 7.40 2.19
N LEU A 24 -5.03 7.86 2.65
CA LEU A 24 -5.44 9.26 2.54
C LEU A 24 -4.49 10.20 3.31
N ALA A 25 -3.91 9.75 4.43
CA ALA A 25 -2.93 10.52 5.19
C ALA A 25 -1.64 10.82 4.39
N LYS A 26 -1.26 9.92 3.47
CA LYS A 26 -0.10 10.10 2.57
C LYS A 26 -0.45 10.78 1.23
N CYS A 27 -1.74 10.89 0.89
CA CYS A 27 -2.19 11.60 -0.31
C CYS A 27 -1.85 13.10 -0.23
N LYS A 28 -1.37 13.70 -1.33
CA LYS A 28 -1.15 15.15 -1.44
C LYS A 28 -2.42 15.93 -1.04
N ARG A 29 -2.23 17.01 -0.27
CA ARG A 29 -3.33 17.76 0.36
C ARG A 29 -4.36 18.24 -0.65
N ASP A 30 -3.90 18.69 -1.81
CA ASP A 30 -4.73 19.27 -2.86
C ASP A 30 -5.68 18.24 -3.50
N LYS A 31 -5.29 16.96 -3.55
CA LYS A 31 -6.11 15.87 -4.09
C LYS A 31 -6.88 15.09 -3.02
N ARG A 32 -6.44 15.15 -1.76
CA ARG A 32 -6.99 14.34 -0.65
C ARG A 32 -8.51 14.43 -0.52
N ARG A 33 -9.08 15.64 -0.59
CA ARG A 33 -10.54 15.83 -0.46
C ARG A 33 -11.30 15.16 -1.60
N GLN A 34 -10.81 15.30 -2.82
CA GLN A 34 -11.43 14.71 -4.01
C GLN A 34 -11.34 13.19 -3.98
N VAL A 35 -10.17 12.64 -3.65
CA VAL A 35 -10.01 11.18 -3.54
C VAL A 35 -10.86 10.60 -2.41
N ARG A 36 -10.92 11.27 -1.25
CA ARG A 36 -11.79 10.85 -0.14
C ARG A 36 -13.25 10.74 -0.57
N ALA A 37 -13.77 11.75 -1.27
CA ALA A 37 -15.15 11.74 -1.76
C ALA A 37 -15.40 10.56 -2.72
N ILE A 38 -14.41 10.18 -3.54
CA ILE A 38 -14.52 9.00 -4.42
C ILE A 38 -14.57 7.71 -3.60
N PHE A 39 -13.68 7.54 -2.61
CA PHE A 39 -13.66 6.35 -1.74
C PHE A 39 -14.94 6.20 -0.90
N GLU A 40 -15.53 7.32 -0.46
CA GLU A 40 -16.79 7.33 0.28
C GLU A 40 -17.99 6.98 -0.62
N LYS A 41 -18.00 7.49 -1.85
CA LYS A 41 -19.04 7.20 -2.84
C LYS A 41 -18.98 5.76 -3.35
N GLU A 42 -17.79 5.27 -3.62
CA GLU A 42 -17.53 3.94 -4.15
C GLU A 42 -16.45 3.25 -3.32
N SER A 43 -16.88 2.74 -2.16
CA SER A 43 -15.98 2.02 -1.25
C SER A 43 -15.41 0.80 -1.96
N PHE A 44 -14.08 0.76 -2.03
CA PHE A 44 -13.28 -0.26 -2.68
C PHE A 44 -13.62 -0.48 -4.15
N GLY A 45 -13.97 0.62 -4.80
CA GLY A 45 -14.07 0.74 -6.25
C GLY A 45 -12.72 0.69 -6.96
N GLU A 46 -12.75 0.88 -8.28
CA GLU A 46 -11.59 0.73 -9.15
C GLU A 46 -10.43 1.65 -8.76
N LEU A 47 -10.72 2.90 -8.40
CA LEU A 47 -9.70 3.87 -8.01
C LEU A 47 -8.99 3.46 -6.72
N GLU A 48 -9.73 3.01 -5.71
CA GLU A 48 -9.17 2.58 -4.43
C GLU A 48 -8.29 1.35 -4.62
N ARG A 49 -8.72 0.39 -5.46
CA ARG A 49 -7.91 -0.79 -5.80
C ARG A 49 -6.67 -0.44 -6.59
N LEU A 50 -6.76 0.47 -7.57
CA LEU A 50 -5.63 0.92 -8.36
C LEU A 50 -4.55 1.55 -7.48
N ILE A 51 -4.95 2.50 -6.62
CA ILE A 51 -4.02 3.17 -5.69
C ILE A 51 -3.39 2.13 -4.77
N THR A 52 -4.20 1.27 -4.15
CA THR A 52 -3.70 0.23 -3.24
C THR A 52 -2.71 -0.69 -3.93
N GLN A 53 -3.05 -1.20 -5.13
CA GLN A 53 -2.17 -2.07 -5.91
C GLN A 53 -0.84 -1.38 -6.22
N LYS A 54 -0.86 -0.13 -6.69
CA LYS A 54 0.37 0.58 -7.04
C LYS A 54 1.26 0.90 -5.84
N LEU A 55 0.68 1.27 -4.71
CA LEU A 55 1.45 1.47 -3.47
C LEU A 55 2.08 0.15 -3.00
N LEU A 56 1.32 -0.96 -3.03
CA LEU A 56 1.83 -2.28 -2.70
C LEU A 56 2.94 -2.71 -3.66
N ASP A 57 2.76 -2.56 -4.98
CA ASP A 57 3.73 -2.96 -5.99
C ASP A 57 5.08 -2.28 -5.78
N VAL A 58 5.08 -0.96 -5.58
CA VAL A 58 6.31 -0.18 -5.36
C VAL A 58 7.01 -0.62 -4.09
N VAL A 59 6.27 -0.77 -2.99
CA VAL A 59 6.88 -1.13 -1.70
C VAL A 59 7.33 -2.58 -1.68
N LYS A 60 6.62 -3.49 -2.34
CA LYS A 60 7.04 -4.89 -2.53
C LYS A 60 8.25 -5.01 -3.42
N ALA A 61 8.35 -4.23 -4.50
CA ALA A 61 9.55 -4.21 -5.35
C ALA A 61 10.78 -3.82 -4.52
N LEU A 62 10.67 -2.76 -3.73
CA LEU A 62 11.70 -2.33 -2.80
C LEU A 62 12.05 -3.42 -1.77
N ALA A 63 11.04 -4.03 -1.14
CA ALA A 63 11.25 -5.07 -0.15
C ALA A 63 11.92 -6.31 -0.74
N ARG A 64 11.56 -6.75 -1.96
CA ARG A 64 12.20 -7.89 -2.64
C ARG A 64 13.66 -7.64 -2.93
N GLU A 65 13.98 -6.46 -3.43
CA GLU A 65 15.35 -6.06 -3.77
C GLU A 65 16.24 -5.98 -2.52
N GLU A 66 15.70 -5.45 -1.43
CA GLU A 66 16.48 -5.18 -0.22
C GLU A 66 16.40 -6.28 0.86
N LEU A 67 15.59 -7.34 0.66
CA LEU A 67 15.36 -8.40 1.65
C LEU A 67 16.66 -9.07 2.12
N GLY A 68 17.63 -9.22 1.23
CA GLY A 68 18.95 -9.79 1.53
C GLY A 68 19.89 -8.81 2.28
N ARG A 69 19.53 -7.53 2.39
CA ARG A 69 20.40 -6.47 2.91
C ARG A 69 20.06 -6.19 4.36
N ALA A 70 20.80 -6.82 5.27
CA ALA A 70 20.59 -6.69 6.72
C ALA A 70 20.60 -5.23 7.23
N LYS A 71 21.31 -4.31 6.55
CA LYS A 71 21.29 -2.89 6.87
C LYS A 71 19.92 -2.26 6.61
N TRP A 72 19.30 -2.56 5.47
CA TRP A 72 17.97 -2.06 5.12
C TRP A 72 16.91 -2.57 6.09
N LEU A 73 16.91 -3.89 6.35
CA LEU A 73 15.99 -4.49 7.32
C LEU A 73 16.06 -3.82 8.70
N ARG A 74 17.27 -3.49 9.19
CA ARG A 74 17.42 -2.77 10.47
C ARG A 74 16.90 -1.33 10.41
N ILE A 75 17.01 -0.66 9.27
CA ILE A 75 16.47 0.70 9.09
C ILE A 75 14.95 0.65 9.15
N VAL A 76 14.33 -0.22 8.35
CA VAL A 76 12.86 -0.33 8.31
C VAL A 76 12.32 -0.81 9.66
N ALA A 77 12.98 -1.77 10.31
CA ALA A 77 12.63 -2.24 11.65
C ALA A 77 12.55 -1.07 12.65
N ARG A 78 13.54 -0.17 12.66
CA ARG A 78 13.54 1.02 13.53
C ARG A 78 12.45 2.03 13.18
N LEU A 79 12.18 2.22 11.89
CA LEU A 79 11.12 3.13 11.44
C LEU A 79 9.72 2.64 11.83
N SER A 80 9.55 1.33 11.97
CA SER A 80 8.28 0.70 12.35
C SER A 80 8.23 0.23 13.81
N ASP A 81 9.19 0.60 14.65
CA ASP A 81 9.35 0.14 16.03
C ASP A 81 9.29 -1.39 16.21
N ARG A 82 10.06 -2.11 15.40
CA ARG A 82 10.17 -3.58 15.41
C ARG A 82 11.61 -4.02 15.62
N SER A 83 11.79 -5.23 16.14
CA SER A 83 13.10 -5.88 16.11
C SER A 83 13.48 -6.33 14.69
N TYR A 84 14.77 -6.58 14.47
CA TYR A 84 15.28 -7.10 13.20
C TYR A 84 14.61 -8.44 12.80
N VAL A 85 14.42 -9.35 13.76
CA VAL A 85 13.82 -10.66 13.49
C VAL A 85 12.35 -10.52 13.13
N GLN A 86 11.59 -9.72 13.89
CA GLN A 86 10.18 -9.44 13.58
C GLN A 86 10.03 -8.77 12.21
N MET A 87 10.92 -7.83 11.86
CA MET A 87 10.88 -7.17 10.55
C MET A 87 11.15 -8.16 9.41
N ARG A 88 12.08 -9.10 9.58
CA ARG A 88 12.35 -10.11 8.55
C ARG A 88 11.15 -11.03 8.32
N VAL A 89 10.45 -11.45 9.37
CA VAL A 89 9.21 -12.24 9.25
C VAL A 89 8.11 -11.42 8.60
N ALA A 90 7.86 -10.20 9.11
CA ALA A 90 6.84 -9.31 8.56
C ALA A 90 7.09 -8.96 7.08
N ALA A 91 8.35 -8.87 6.65
CA ALA A 91 8.67 -8.61 5.24
C ALA A 91 8.27 -9.78 4.34
N LEU A 92 8.50 -11.02 4.78
CA LEU A 92 8.05 -12.20 4.03
C LEU A 92 6.53 -12.26 3.94
N GLU A 93 5.84 -12.07 5.07
CA GLU A 93 4.37 -12.03 5.12
C GLU A 93 3.81 -10.92 4.23
N PHE A 94 4.38 -9.71 4.30
CA PHE A 94 3.99 -8.59 3.46
C PHE A 94 4.20 -8.86 1.97
N LEU A 95 5.26 -9.58 1.58
CA LEU A 95 5.47 -9.95 0.18
C LEU A 95 4.36 -10.84 -0.39
N ASP A 96 3.60 -11.53 0.48
CA ASP A 96 2.46 -12.37 0.11
C ASP A 96 1.11 -11.64 0.16
N THR A 97 1.02 -10.42 0.73
CA THR A 97 -0.27 -9.69 0.85
C THR A 97 -0.76 -9.09 -0.47
N ASP A 98 -2.03 -9.16 -0.80
CA ASP A 98 -2.63 -8.49 -1.95
C ASP A 98 -3.57 -7.33 -1.53
N VAL A 99 -4.23 -6.73 -2.52
CA VAL A 99 -5.17 -5.62 -2.32
C VAL A 99 -6.38 -6.01 -1.47
N PHE A 100 -6.70 -7.30 -1.34
CA PHE A 100 -7.85 -7.80 -0.60
C PHE A 100 -7.52 -8.21 0.84
N ASN A 101 -6.26 -8.54 1.13
CA ASN A 101 -5.86 -9.02 2.45
C ASN A 101 -4.88 -8.08 3.19
N ILE A 102 -4.58 -6.91 2.63
CA ILE A 102 -3.75 -5.90 3.29
C ILE A 102 -4.36 -5.44 4.62
N THR A 103 -3.53 -5.40 5.67
CA THR A 103 -3.96 -5.05 7.03
C THR A 103 -3.41 -3.68 7.48
N PRO A 104 -4.02 -3.04 8.50
CA PRO A 104 -3.46 -1.84 9.11
C PRO A 104 -2.03 -2.04 9.60
N GLU A 105 -1.72 -3.19 10.20
CA GLU A 105 -0.40 -3.52 10.74
C GLU A 105 0.65 -3.60 9.64
N SER A 106 0.30 -4.18 8.48
CA SER A 106 1.16 -4.23 7.30
C SER A 106 1.41 -2.82 6.74
N CYS A 107 0.39 -1.96 6.74
CA CYS A 107 0.52 -0.57 6.32
C CYS A 107 1.46 0.20 7.25
N VAL A 108 1.30 0.08 8.57
CA VAL A 108 2.17 0.72 9.57
C VAL A 108 3.60 0.18 9.50
N ALA A 109 3.77 -1.11 9.21
CA ALA A 109 5.10 -1.73 9.12
C ALA A 109 5.88 -1.35 7.86
N PHE A 110 5.19 -1.18 6.72
CA PHE A 110 5.85 -1.00 5.41
C PHE A 110 5.43 0.27 4.69
N LEU A 111 4.13 0.47 4.45
CA LEU A 111 3.67 1.58 3.61
C LEU A 111 3.91 2.93 4.27
N ASP A 112 3.59 3.08 5.56
CA ASP A 112 3.79 4.32 6.31
C ASP A 112 5.28 4.75 6.40
N PRO A 113 6.22 3.87 6.78
CA PRO A 113 7.63 4.24 6.87
C PRO A 113 8.32 4.38 5.51
N LEU A 114 7.85 3.69 4.46
CA LEU A 114 8.52 3.68 3.15
C LEU A 114 7.94 4.71 2.17
N ILE A 115 6.67 5.10 2.29
CA ILE A 115 6.04 6.13 1.46
C ILE A 115 5.93 7.43 2.27
N VAL A 116 6.53 8.48 1.74
CA VAL A 116 6.42 9.84 2.29
C VAL A 116 5.10 10.48 1.86
N SER A 117 4.80 10.40 0.57
CA SER A 117 3.55 10.91 0.00
C SER A 117 3.26 10.28 -1.35
N TRP A 118 2.02 10.36 -1.80
CA TRP A 118 1.64 10.03 -3.16
C TRP A 118 0.64 11.04 -3.72
N ASP A 119 0.58 11.12 -5.05
CA ASP A 119 -0.34 11.95 -5.80
C ASP A 119 -0.93 11.18 -6.98
N ILE A 120 -2.11 11.59 -7.43
CA ILE A 120 -2.79 11.01 -8.59
C ILE A 120 -3.26 12.10 -9.54
N ASP A 121 -2.93 11.94 -10.81
CA ASP A 121 -3.64 12.63 -11.87
C ASP A 121 -4.92 11.85 -12.21
N LEU A 122 -6.08 12.40 -11.86
CA LEU A 122 -7.37 11.76 -12.10
C LEU A 122 -7.79 11.73 -13.57
N ALA A 123 -7.13 12.51 -14.44
CA ALA A 123 -7.39 12.46 -15.89
C ALA A 123 -6.65 11.30 -16.56
N SER A 124 -5.40 11.04 -16.18
CA SER A 124 -4.56 9.98 -16.76
C SER A 124 -4.46 8.72 -15.90
N PHE A 125 -4.92 8.76 -14.66
CA PHE A 125 -4.68 7.75 -13.61
C PHE A 125 -3.20 7.52 -13.30
N GLY A 126 -2.32 8.46 -13.66
CA GLY A 126 -0.91 8.43 -13.31
C GLY A 126 -0.71 8.63 -11.81
N LEU A 127 0.04 7.73 -11.17
CA LEU A 127 0.35 7.80 -9.74
C LEU A 127 1.82 8.19 -9.54
N GLN A 128 2.05 9.27 -8.80
CA GLN A 128 3.39 9.67 -8.38
C GLN A 128 3.59 9.29 -6.91
N ILE A 129 4.66 8.56 -6.61
CA ILE A 129 4.95 8.08 -5.25
C ILE A 129 6.32 8.59 -4.84
N VAL A 130 6.40 9.22 -3.66
CA VAL A 130 7.63 9.69 -3.06
C VAL A 130 8.05 8.73 -1.95
N LEU A 131 9.21 8.09 -2.12
CA LEU A 131 9.74 7.14 -1.15
C LEU A 131 10.58 7.83 -0.07
N ASN A 132 10.65 7.20 1.09
CA ASN A 132 11.48 7.65 2.20
C ASN A 132 12.96 7.42 1.87
N ARG A 133 13.71 8.52 1.68
CA ARG A 133 15.14 8.50 1.33
C ARG A 133 16.05 7.74 2.29
N ARG A 134 15.61 7.50 3.54
CA ARG A 134 16.36 6.71 4.52
C ARG A 134 16.34 5.22 4.20
N ALA A 135 15.27 4.75 3.55
CA ALA A 135 15.04 3.35 3.19
C ALA A 135 15.07 3.10 1.68
N ALA A 136 14.92 4.12 0.84
CA ALA A 136 15.11 4.00 -0.59
C ALA A 136 16.60 3.80 -0.92
N PRO A 137 16.97 2.74 -1.67
CA PRO A 137 18.34 2.53 -2.06
C PRO A 137 18.79 3.59 -3.06
N SER A 138 20.10 3.82 -3.13
CA SER A 138 20.70 4.94 -3.85
C SER A 138 20.40 4.97 -5.35
N HIS A 139 20.01 3.85 -5.95
CA HIS A 139 19.69 3.72 -7.38
C HIS A 139 18.21 3.89 -7.72
N LEU A 140 17.32 3.97 -6.71
CA LEU A 140 15.92 4.39 -6.84
C LEU A 140 15.72 5.86 -6.45
N LYS A 141 16.83 6.63 -6.36
CA LYS A 141 16.83 8.06 -6.06
C LYS A 141 16.59 8.92 -7.29
#